data_AF-A0AA35XZ77-F1
#
_entry.id   AF-A0AA35XZ77-F1
#
_cell.length_a   1.000
_cell.length_b   1.000
_cell.length_c   1.000
_cell.angle_alpha   90.00
_cell.angle_beta   90.00
_cell.angle_gamma   90.00
#
_symmetry.space_group_name_H-M   'P 1'
#
loop_
_entity.id
_entity.type
_entity.pdbx_description
1 polymer ?
#
loop_
_entity_poly.entity_id
_entity_poly.type
_entity_poly.pdbx_seq_one_letter_code
_entity_poly.pdbx_strand_id
1 'polypeptide(L)'
;MNPLKLAILALLLLPIAEIYVLIRVGSVLGFLPTLMLLGSAALAGTYLMQTQGLKTFGRIQQSLEAGRLPAQDMIEGGLILAAGILLLIPGFISDGASLVLLLPASRRWLADHLVNHVLQGFQPAAPPDSGSRTIEGQFRRED
;
A
#
# COMPACT_ATOMS: atom_id res chain seq x y z
N MET A 1 -3.94 16.79 11.40
CA MET A 1 -2.45 16.73 11.37
C MET A 1 -2.03 16.35 9.96
N ASN A 2 -1.02 16.99 9.38
CA ASN A 2 -0.58 16.70 8.01
C ASN A 2 -0.05 15.25 7.94
N PRO A 3 -0.46 14.43 6.94
CA PRO A 3 -0.11 13.02 6.88
C PRO A 3 1.41 12.80 6.82
N LEU A 4 2.14 13.71 6.15
CA LEU A 4 3.60 13.71 6.10
C LEU A 4 4.24 13.81 7.50
N LYS A 5 3.70 14.68 8.38
CA LYS A 5 4.22 14.84 9.75
C LYS A 5 4.00 13.57 10.57
N LEU A 6 2.86 12.91 10.36
CA LEU A 6 2.52 11.67 11.06
C LEU A 6 3.42 10.52 10.60
N ALA A 7 3.72 10.41 9.30
CA ALA A 7 4.65 9.43 8.76
C ALA A 7 6.08 9.63 9.29
N ILE A 8 6.58 10.88 9.32
CA ILE A 8 7.91 11.20 9.88
C ILE A 8 7.97 10.84 11.37
N LEU A 9 6.91 11.17 12.12
CA LEU A 9 6.83 10.85 13.55
C LEU A 9 6.82 9.33 13.77
N ALA A 10 6.05 8.59 12.98
CA ALA A 10 6.02 7.13 13.03
C ALA A 10 7.40 6.54 12.70
N LEU A 11 8.07 7.03 11.66
CA LEU A 11 9.42 6.58 11.28
C LEU A 11 10.46 6.80 12.38
N LEU A 12 10.31 7.86 13.18
CA LEU A 12 11.20 8.14 14.32
C LEU A 12 10.86 7.28 15.55
N LEU A 13 9.57 7.15 15.88
CA LEU A 13 9.12 6.44 17.08
C LEU A 13 9.19 4.92 16.94
N LEU A 14 8.94 4.39 15.74
CA LEU A 14 8.94 2.96 15.46
C LEU A 14 10.26 2.28 15.87
N PRO A 15 11.46 2.71 15.42
CA PRO A 15 12.71 2.05 15.81
C PRO A 15 12.99 2.15 17.31
N ILE A 16 12.57 3.22 17.98
CA ILE A 16 12.69 3.36 19.45
C ILE A 16 11.82 2.29 20.13
N ALA A 17 10.58 2.13 19.66
CA ALA A 17 9.67 1.11 20.17
C ALA A 17 10.19 -0.31 19.89
N GLU A 18 10.78 -0.54 18.72
CA GLU A 18 11.39 -1.83 18.37
C GLU A 18 12.53 -2.21 19.31
N ILE A 19 13.45 -1.27 19.58
CA ILE A 19 14.55 -1.51 20.51
C ILE A 19 14.01 -1.84 21.91
N TYR A 20 12.98 -1.13 22.38
CA TYR A 20 12.34 -1.42 23.65
C TYR A 20 11.76 -2.85 23.69
N VAL A 21 11.02 -3.26 22.65
CA VAL A 21 10.44 -4.60 22.56
C VAL A 21 11.52 -5.67 22.45
N LEU A 22 12.55 -5.45 21.63
CA LEU A 22 13.68 -6.36 21.46
C LEU A 22 14.41 -6.60 22.78
N ILE A 23 14.68 -5.55 23.56
CA ILE A 23 15.29 -5.67 24.88
C ILE A 23 14.37 -6.46 25.82
N ARG A 24 13.07 -6.16 25.82
CA ARG A 24 12.11 -6.84 26.70
C ARG A 24 11.99 -8.33 26.36
N VAL A 25 11.82 -8.68 25.08
CA VAL A 25 11.73 -10.06 24.63
C VAL A 25 13.06 -10.79 24.83
N GLY A 26 14.17 -10.13 24.49
CA GLY A 26 15.53 -10.64 24.70
C GLY A 26 15.84 -10.93 26.17
N SER A 27 15.29 -10.13 27.09
CA SER A 27 15.46 -10.37 28.54
C SER A 27 14.69 -11.59 29.06
N VAL A 28 13.61 -12.00 28.37
CA VAL A 28 12.77 -13.14 28.75
C VAL A 28 13.21 -14.42 28.05
N LEU A 29 13.49 -14.35 26.74
CA LEU A 29 13.84 -15.51 25.92
C LEU A 29 15.35 -15.76 25.84
N GLY A 30 16.17 -14.73 26.02
CA GLY A 30 17.60 -14.75 25.72
C GLY A 30 17.91 -14.32 24.27
N PHE A 31 19.19 -14.05 23.99
CA PHE A 31 19.64 -13.47 22.72
C PHE A 31 19.37 -14.39 21.51
N LEU A 32 19.87 -15.63 21.56
CA LEU A 32 19.81 -16.55 20.42
C LEU A 32 18.37 -16.87 19.94
N PRO A 33 17.41 -17.25 20.82
CA PRO A 33 16.04 -17.48 20.38
C PRO A 33 15.35 -16.21 19.88
N THR A 34 15.65 -15.05 20.46
CA THR A 34 15.10 -13.75 19.98
C THR A 34 15.60 -13.45 18.56
N LEU A 35 16.88 -13.67 18.29
CA LEU A 35 17.46 -13.48 16.96
C LEU A 35 16.86 -14.46 15.93
N MET A 36 16.69 -15.72 16.32
CA MET A 36 16.05 -16.73 15.46
C MET A 36 14.60 -16.36 15.16
N LEU A 37 13.87 -15.88 16.17
CA LEU A 37 12.47 -15.50 15.98
C LEU A 37 12.35 -14.29 15.05
N LEU A 38 13.18 -13.27 15.24
CA LEU A 38 13.25 -12.11 14.35
C LEU A 38 13.60 -12.52 12.91
N GLY A 39 14.62 -13.36 12.73
CA GLY A 39 15.00 -13.88 11.42
C GLY A 39 13.88 -14.70 10.76
N SER A 40 13.21 -15.56 11.53
CA SER A 40 12.12 -16.39 11.02
C SER A 40 10.90 -15.56 10.60
N ALA A 41 10.56 -14.50 11.35
CA ALA A 41 9.48 -13.60 11.03
C ALA A 41 9.78 -12.80 9.75
N ALA A 42 10.99 -12.26 9.63
CA ALA A 42 11.45 -11.60 8.41
C ALA A 42 11.43 -12.53 7.18
N LEU A 43 11.88 -13.78 7.34
CA LEU A 43 11.82 -14.78 6.27
C LEU A 43 10.37 -15.11 5.88
N ALA A 44 9.49 -15.32 6.86
CA ALA A 44 8.08 -15.60 6.62
C ALA A 44 7.39 -14.44 5.89
N GLY A 45 7.62 -13.20 6.35
CA GLY A 45 7.10 -11.99 5.71
C GLY A 45 7.59 -11.84 4.27
N THR A 46 8.90 -12.03 4.04
CA THR A 46 9.51 -11.94 2.70
C THR A 46 8.94 -13.00 1.77
N TYR A 47 8.82 -14.24 2.24
CA TYR A 47 8.23 -15.33 1.47
C TYR A 47 6.77 -15.03 1.07
N LEU A 48 6.01 -14.49 2.02
CA LEU A 48 4.61 -14.14 1.79
C LEU A 48 4.46 -12.95 0.82
N MET A 49 5.35 -11.96 0.93
CA MET A 49 5.44 -10.83 -0.01
C MET A 49 5.76 -11.29 -1.42
N GLN A 50 6.73 -12.18 -1.61
CA GLN A 50 7.08 -12.70 -2.95
C GLN A 50 5.91 -13.48 -3.55
N THR A 51 5.37 -14.45 -2.80
CA THR A 51 4.29 -15.31 -3.31
C THR A 51 3.01 -14.55 -3.64
N GLN A 52 2.66 -13.51 -2.88
CA GLN A 52 1.45 -12.71 -3.11
C GLN A 52 1.69 -11.54 -4.06
N GLY A 53 2.88 -10.95 -4.04
CA GLY A 53 3.29 -9.87 -4.93
C GLY A 53 3.27 -10.31 -6.38
N LEU A 54 3.89 -11.46 -6.70
CA LEU A 54 3.88 -11.99 -8.07
C LEU A 54 2.46 -12.31 -8.56
N LYS A 55 1.61 -12.89 -7.71
CA LYS A 55 0.21 -13.18 -8.05
C LYS A 55 -0.57 -11.90 -8.36
N THR A 56 -0.41 -10.87 -7.54
CA THR A 56 -1.12 -9.59 -7.70
C THR A 56 -0.64 -8.88 -8.95
N PHE A 57 0.68 -8.85 -9.20
CA PHE A 57 1.24 -8.28 -10.42
C PHE A 57 0.71 -8.98 -11.69
N GLY A 58 0.62 -10.31 -11.68
CA GLY A 58 0.02 -11.07 -12.77
C GLY A 58 -1.45 -10.71 -13.04
N ARG A 59 -2.26 -10.50 -11.97
CA ARG A 59 -3.66 -10.07 -12.13
C ARG A 59 -3.80 -8.66 -12.69
N ILE A 60 -2.91 -7.75 -12.28
CA ILE A 60 -2.84 -6.39 -12.84
C ILE A 60 -2.56 -6.49 -14.35
N GLN A 61 -1.52 -7.25 -14.74
CA GLN A 61 -1.15 -7.42 -16.13
C GLN A 61 -2.30 -8.02 -16.97
N GLN A 62 -2.91 -9.11 -16.50
CA GLN A 62 -4.05 -9.76 -17.17
C GLN A 62 -5.24 -8.83 -17.33
N SER A 63 -5.52 -7.98 -16.33
CA SER A 63 -6.64 -7.05 -16.38
C SER A 63 -6.38 -5.92 -17.39
N LEU A 64 -5.14 -5.41 -17.44
CA LEU A 64 -4.72 -4.41 -18.42
C LEU A 64 -4.76 -4.96 -19.85
N GLU A 65 -4.30 -6.20 -20.06
CA GLU A 65 -4.39 -6.90 -21.35
C GLU A 65 -5.85 -7.10 -21.78
N ALA A 66 -6.77 -7.30 -20.82
CA ALA A 66 -8.21 -7.37 -21.06
C ALA A 66 -8.91 -6.00 -21.19
N GLY A 67 -8.16 -4.89 -21.19
CA GLY A 67 -8.72 -3.53 -21.28
C GLY A 67 -9.52 -3.08 -20.06
N ARG A 68 -9.37 -3.74 -18.91
CA ARG A 68 -10.04 -3.39 -17.65
C ARG A 68 -9.08 -2.67 -16.72
N LEU A 69 -9.55 -1.63 -16.03
CA LEU A 69 -8.79 -0.90 -15.01
C LEU A 69 -8.75 -1.70 -13.68
N PRO A 70 -7.58 -2.19 -13.23
CA PRO A 70 -7.48 -3.03 -12.03
C PRO A 70 -7.27 -2.22 -10.75
N ALA A 71 -8.17 -1.29 -10.44
CA ALA A 71 -8.00 -0.36 -9.31
C ALA A 71 -7.77 -1.05 -7.96
N GLN A 72 -8.52 -2.13 -7.68
CA GLN A 72 -8.38 -2.90 -6.44
C GLN A 72 -7.02 -3.61 -6.37
N ASP A 73 -6.60 -4.30 -7.44
CA ASP A 73 -5.30 -4.98 -7.48
C ASP A 73 -4.12 -4.00 -7.40
N MET A 74 -4.26 -2.78 -7.93
CA MET A 74 -3.23 -1.74 -7.78
C MET A 74 -3.06 -1.29 -6.32
N ILE A 75 -4.17 -1.11 -5.60
CA ILE A 75 -4.13 -0.79 -4.16
C ILE A 75 -3.56 -1.98 -3.39
N GLU A 76 -3.99 -3.20 -3.69
CA GLU A 76 -3.41 -4.41 -3.09
C GLU A 76 -1.89 -4.48 -3.32
N GLY A 77 -1.44 -4.19 -4.55
CA GLY A 77 -0.01 -4.12 -4.89
C GLY A 77 0.73 -3.06 -4.07
N GLY A 78 0.15 -1.87 -3.92
CA GLY A 78 0.69 -0.80 -3.08
C GLY A 78 0.81 -1.21 -1.60
N LEU A 79 -0.18 -1.91 -1.06
CA LEU A 79 -0.14 -2.43 0.32
C LEU A 79 0.95 -3.50 0.50
N ILE A 80 1.16 -4.36 -0.50
CA ILE A 80 2.26 -5.34 -0.49
C ILE A 80 3.62 -4.63 -0.48
N LEU A 81 3.79 -3.56 -1.27
CA LEU A 81 5.02 -2.75 -1.26
C LEU A 81 5.23 -2.05 0.09
N ALA A 82 4.17 -1.47 0.67
CA ALA A 82 4.23 -0.85 2.00
C ALA A 82 4.62 -1.87 3.08
N ALA A 83 4.08 -3.10 3.02
CA ALA A 83 4.48 -4.19 3.90
C ALA A 83 5.97 -4.55 3.74
N GLY A 84 6.47 -4.58 2.50
CA GLY A 84 7.88 -4.82 2.21
C GLY A 84 8.81 -3.72 2.75
N ILE A 85 8.41 -2.45 2.66
CA ILE A 85 9.16 -1.33 3.25
C ILE A 85 9.19 -1.47 4.78
N LEU A 86 8.08 -1.89 5.39
CA LEU A 86 8.01 -2.09 6.83
C LEU A 86 8.90 -3.26 7.29
N LEU A 87 9.02 -4.30 6.47
CA LEU A 87 9.90 -5.46 6.71
C LEU A 87 11.40 -5.14 6.60
N LEU A 88 11.76 -3.98 6.01
CA LEU A 88 13.15 -3.58 5.77
C LEU A 88 13.91 -3.35 7.09
N ILE A 89 13.19 -2.96 8.14
CA ILE A 89 13.69 -2.88 9.51
C ILE A 89 13.11 -4.11 10.24
N PRO A 90 13.84 -5.24 10.27
CA PRO A 90 13.33 -6.45 10.93
C PRO A 90 13.13 -6.15 12.43
N GLY A 91 11.90 -6.30 12.89
CA GLY A 91 11.45 -5.84 14.20
C GLY A 91 10.18 -6.57 14.62
N PHE A 92 9.92 -6.71 15.92
CA PHE A 92 8.72 -7.41 16.38
C PHE A 92 7.43 -6.70 15.98
N ILE A 93 7.42 -5.37 16.06
CA ILE A 93 6.23 -4.57 15.74
C ILE A 93 6.05 -4.52 14.22
N SER A 94 7.14 -4.27 13.50
CA SER A 94 7.19 -4.12 12.05
C SER A 94 6.92 -5.43 11.33
N ASP A 95 7.45 -6.55 11.85
CA ASP A 95 7.16 -7.89 11.34
C ASP A 95 5.70 -8.26 11.60
N GLY A 96 5.17 -7.96 12.79
CA GLY A 96 3.75 -8.18 13.09
C GLY A 96 2.83 -7.38 12.16
N ALA A 97 3.11 -6.09 11.99
CA ALA A 97 2.32 -5.21 11.13
C ALA A 97 2.44 -5.58 9.63
N SER A 98 3.64 -5.96 9.17
CA SER A 98 3.85 -6.39 7.78
C SER A 98 3.17 -7.73 7.50
N LEU A 99 3.25 -8.71 8.41
CA LEU A 99 2.53 -9.98 8.28
C LEU A 99 1.02 -9.76 8.26
N VAL A 100 0.50 -8.91 9.16
CA VAL A 100 -0.93 -8.54 9.14
C VAL A 100 -1.29 -7.89 7.82
N LEU A 101 -0.45 -7.01 7.25
CA LEU A 101 -0.74 -6.35 5.97
C LEU A 101 -0.66 -7.31 4.76
N LEU A 102 0.19 -8.34 4.86
CA LEU A 102 0.36 -9.36 3.83
C LEU A 102 -0.75 -10.42 3.85
N LEU A 103 -1.50 -10.59 4.95
CA LEU A 103 -2.60 -11.53 4.98
C LEU A 103 -3.68 -11.14 3.96
N PRO A 104 -4.19 -12.09 3.14
CA PRO A 104 -5.14 -11.78 2.08
C PRO A 104 -6.48 -11.26 2.60
N ALA A 105 -6.91 -11.67 3.80
CA ALA A 105 -8.16 -11.22 4.40
C ALA A 105 -8.12 -9.74 4.83
N SER A 106 -7.05 -9.35 5.53
CA SER A 106 -6.83 -7.96 5.95
C SER A 106 -6.56 -7.06 4.75
N ARG A 107 -5.81 -7.53 3.75
CA ARG A 107 -5.54 -6.75 2.55
C ARG A 107 -6.80 -6.42 1.76
N ARG A 108 -7.67 -7.41 1.53
CA ARG A 108 -8.96 -7.18 0.84
C ARG A 108 -9.83 -6.18 1.60
N TRP A 109 -9.96 -6.38 2.91
CA TRP A 109 -10.73 -5.48 3.76
C TRP A 109 -10.20 -4.04 3.69
N LEU A 110 -8.88 -3.85 3.75
CA LEU A 110 -8.25 -2.53 3.69
C LEU A 110 -8.35 -1.93 2.29
N ALA A 111 -8.17 -2.73 1.24
CA ALA A 111 -8.31 -2.30 -0.15
C ALA A 111 -9.72 -1.81 -0.43
N ASP A 112 -10.76 -2.52 0.02
CA ASP A 112 -12.15 -2.12 -0.17
C ASP A 112 -12.45 -0.78 0.53
N HIS A 113 -11.96 -0.60 1.76
CA HIS A 113 -12.10 0.67 2.49
C HIS A 113 -11.37 1.83 1.80
N LEU A 114 -10.16 1.58 1.29
CA LEU A 114 -9.34 2.58 0.62
C LEU A 114 -9.88 2.93 -0.77
N VAL A 115 -10.37 1.95 -1.54
CA VAL A 115 -11.04 2.20 -2.83
C VAL A 115 -12.21 3.16 -2.63
N ASN A 116 -13.05 2.92 -1.63
CA ASN A 116 -14.20 3.77 -1.35
C ASN A 116 -13.78 5.22 -1.01
N HIS A 117 -12.69 5.41 -0.27
CA HIS A 117 -12.17 6.75 0.07
C HIS A 117 -11.44 7.43 -1.10
N VAL A 118 -10.67 6.67 -1.88
CA VAL A 118 -9.91 7.19 -3.03
C VAL A 118 -10.85 7.58 -4.17
N LEU A 119 -11.89 6.78 -4.44
CA LEU A 119 -12.92 7.11 -5.43
C LEU A 119 -13.78 8.31 -4.99
N GLN A 120 -13.99 8.51 -3.69
CA GLN A 120 -14.66 9.72 -3.17
C GLN A 120 -13.78 10.97 -3.26
N GLY A 121 -12.46 10.84 -3.10
CA GLY A 121 -11.50 11.93 -3.26
C GLY A 121 -11.20 12.29 -4.72
N PHE A 122 -11.24 11.30 -5.62
CA PHE A 122 -11.30 11.50 -7.07
C PHE A 122 -12.75 11.83 -7.48
N GLN A 123 -13.25 12.99 -7.07
CA GLN A 123 -14.24 13.66 -7.90
C GLN A 123 -13.48 13.99 -9.20
N PRO A 124 -13.74 13.36 -10.36
CA PRO A 124 -13.25 13.91 -11.60
C PRO A 124 -13.74 15.36 -11.60
N ALA A 125 -12.79 16.31 -11.65
CA ALA A 125 -13.12 17.72 -11.72
C ALA A 125 -14.25 17.83 -12.75
N ALA A 126 -15.43 18.26 -12.29
CA ALA A 126 -16.57 18.44 -13.17
C ALA A 126 -16.03 19.14 -14.42
N PRO A 127 -16.27 18.61 -15.64
CA PRO A 127 -15.72 19.20 -16.86
C PRO A 127 -15.92 20.70 -16.74
N PRO A 128 -14.85 21.51 -16.81
CA PRO A 128 -14.97 22.95 -16.61
C PRO A 128 -16.07 23.37 -17.54
N ASP A 129 -17.15 23.94 -16.97
CA ASP A 129 -18.40 24.21 -17.65
C ASP A 129 -18.05 24.80 -19.01
N SER A 130 -18.06 23.93 -20.02
CA SER A 130 -17.75 24.28 -21.39
C SER A 130 -19.05 24.89 -21.83
N GLY A 131 -19.32 26.09 -21.28
CA GLY A 131 -20.30 27.02 -21.75
C GLY A 131 -20.13 26.99 -23.25
N SER A 132 -21.19 26.52 -23.89
CA SER A 132 -21.38 26.45 -25.32
C SER A 132 -20.75 27.67 -26.01
N ARG A 133 -19.46 27.56 -26.32
CA ARG A 133 -18.82 28.21 -27.44
C ARG A 133 -18.61 27.12 -28.48
N THR A 134 -19.73 26.53 -28.86
CA THR A 134 -19.88 26.06 -30.24
C THR A 134 -19.62 27.29 -31.10
N ILE A 135 -18.40 27.41 -31.61
CA ILE A 135 -18.11 28.38 -32.66
C ILE A 135 -18.78 27.83 -33.91
N GLU A 136 -20.05 28.17 -34.10
CA GLU A 136 -20.69 28.05 -35.41
C GLU A 136 -19.91 28.95 -36.37
N GLY A 137 -19.13 28.32 -37.25
CA GLY A 137 -18.50 29.03 -38.35
C GLY A 137 -19.59 29.61 -39.25
N GLN A 138 -19.74 30.93 -39.26
CA GLN A 138 -20.55 31.58 -40.28
C GLN A 138 -19.84 31.40 -41.63
N PHE A 139 -20.34 30.49 -42.47
CA PHE A 139 -19.90 30.35 -43.85
C PHE A 139 -20.59 31.39 -44.70
N ARG A 140 -19.82 32.39 -45.16
CA ARG A 140 -20.22 33.22 -46.29
C ARG A 140 -19.64 32.59 -47.55
N ARG A 141 -20.50 32.07 -48.42
CA ARG A 141 -20.11 31.80 -49.80
C ARG A 141 -19.99 33.13 -50.51
N GLU A 142 -18.77 33.46 -50.91
CA GLU A 142 -18.51 34.46 -51.92
C GLU A 142 -18.51 33.71 -53.25
N ASP A 143 -19.56 33.92 -54.03
CA ASP A 143 -19.69 33.46 -55.41
C ASP A 143 -18.99 34.44 -56.37
#